data_AF-A0A2E3HUI3-F1
#
_entry.id   AF-A0A2E3HUI3-F1
#
_cell.length_a   1.000
_cell.length_b   1.000
_cell.length_c   1.000
_cell.angle_alpha   90.00
_cell.angle_beta   90.00
_cell.angle_gamma   90.00
#
_symmetry.space_group_name_H-M   'P 1'
#
loop_
_entity.id
_entity.type
_entity.pdbx_description
1 polymer ?
#
loop_
_entity_poly.entity_id
_entity_poly.type
_entity_poly.pdbx_seq_one_letter_code
_entity_poly.pdbx_strand_id
1 'polypeptide(L)'
;MIYKMLFLTIIHLWSIPSAEIKHKKDNSLMVLVPKGEFMMGSTKNTAEPDETPAHITKLDAFYLDKFEVTNAQYDLFLSETGHSRPRFWNDPHLNQPNHPVVGVSFEDASRYANWAGKRLPTEAEWEFSARGTNENEYPWGDEFEAKISGEINHANVAGNTDGFDKTAPVGSFPTGISQFGIHDLAGNALEWVSDWYDENYYANSPIKNPENKNPSNFLGRVLRGGSWKKPPLKVRNTMRYTLLPSLSDNTIGFRCAMTVGQKMSHNNLPWDLNKDGVVDILDLVIVSKHFEMINAPNGDVNKDGIVDILDLVDVANHFGDQIN
;
A
#
# COMPACT_ATOMS: atom_id res chain seq x y z
N MET A 1 27.10 42.15 41.79
CA MET A 1 26.80 40.77 42.25
C MET A 1 25.29 40.67 42.42
N ILE A 2 24.54 39.72 41.85
CA ILE A 2 24.85 38.57 40.95
C ILE A 2 23.68 38.46 39.96
N TYR A 3 23.96 38.17 38.68
CA TYR A 3 22.93 37.77 37.72
C TYR A 3 22.36 36.40 38.09
N LYS A 4 21.05 36.25 38.20
CA LYS A 4 20.38 34.94 38.17
C LYS A 4 19.85 34.69 36.76
N MET A 5 20.67 34.05 35.93
CA MET A 5 20.16 33.27 34.80
C MET A 5 19.37 32.08 35.36
N LEU A 6 18.17 31.83 34.86
CA LEU A 6 17.60 30.49 34.89
C LEU A 6 16.89 30.20 33.55
N PHE A 7 17.38 29.15 32.92
CA PHE A 7 17.06 28.60 31.61
C PHE A 7 15.56 28.59 31.26
N LEU A 8 15.21 29.16 30.11
CA LEU A 8 14.08 28.64 29.34
C LEU A 8 14.50 27.30 28.73
N THR A 9 13.97 26.19 29.25
CA THR A 9 13.95 24.92 28.53
C THR A 9 12.95 25.01 27.38
N ILE A 10 13.44 25.40 26.20
CA ILE A 10 12.66 25.33 24.97
C ILE A 10 12.50 23.85 24.61
N ILE A 11 11.38 23.25 25.00
CA ILE A 11 10.98 21.93 24.50
C ILE A 11 10.67 22.10 23.01
N HIS A 12 11.59 21.64 22.16
CA HIS A 12 11.39 21.57 20.71
C HIS A 12 10.44 20.42 20.36
N LEU A 13 9.16 20.60 20.66
CA LEU A 13 8.07 19.83 20.05
C LEU A 13 7.93 20.26 18.57
N TRP A 14 8.89 19.85 17.75
CA TRP A 14 8.75 19.85 16.29
C TRP A 14 7.90 18.64 15.88
N SER A 15 6.63 18.65 16.30
CA SER A 15 5.59 17.97 15.53
C SER A 15 5.49 18.71 14.20
N ILE A 16 6.29 18.27 13.21
CA ILE A 16 6.06 18.65 11.82
C ILE A 16 4.64 18.18 11.53
N PRO A 17 3.67 19.08 11.24
CA PRO A 17 2.36 18.63 10.84
C PRO A 17 2.56 17.87 9.54
N SER A 18 2.38 16.55 9.57
CA SER A 18 2.39 15.77 8.34
C SER A 18 1.32 16.34 7.44
N ALA A 19 1.69 16.65 6.20
CA ALA A 19 0.76 17.21 5.24
C ALA A 19 -0.22 16.10 4.85
N GLU A 20 -1.28 15.94 5.63
CA GLU A 20 -2.35 15.00 5.34
C GLU A 20 -3.16 15.54 4.17
N ILE A 21 -3.35 14.71 3.15
CA ILE A 21 -4.18 15.02 1.98
C ILE A 21 -5.33 14.02 1.89
N LYS A 22 -6.49 14.48 1.43
CA LYS A 22 -7.56 13.58 1.02
C LYS A 22 -7.40 13.26 -0.47
N HIS A 23 -7.14 12.00 -0.78
CA HIS A 23 -6.97 11.54 -2.15
C HIS A 23 -8.31 11.58 -2.91
N LYS A 24 -8.32 12.09 -4.14
CA LYS A 24 -9.57 12.44 -4.85
C LYS A 24 -10.33 11.24 -5.40
N LYS A 25 -9.62 10.17 -5.79
CA LYS A 25 -10.21 9.04 -6.52
C LYS A 25 -10.95 8.08 -5.60
N ASP A 26 -10.36 7.78 -4.45
CA ASP A 26 -10.80 6.76 -3.50
C ASP A 26 -11.02 7.31 -2.08
N ASN A 27 -11.04 8.64 -1.94
CA ASN A 27 -11.30 9.35 -0.69
C ASN A 27 -10.34 9.03 0.49
N SER A 28 -9.22 8.34 0.26
CA SER A 28 -8.28 7.98 1.33
C SER A 28 -7.66 9.23 1.98
N LEU A 29 -7.23 9.10 3.23
CA LEU A 29 -6.34 10.07 3.84
C LEU A 29 -4.91 9.57 3.62
N MET A 30 -4.04 10.39 3.04
CA MET A 30 -2.62 10.07 2.84
C MET A 30 -1.74 11.02 3.64
N VAL A 31 -0.71 10.48 4.27
CA VAL A 31 0.27 11.18 5.09
C VAL A 31 1.53 11.42 4.27
N LEU A 32 2.02 12.66 4.23
CA LEU A 32 3.36 12.95 3.69
C LEU A 32 4.44 12.37 4.61
N VAL A 33 5.15 11.36 4.13
CA VAL A 33 6.39 10.86 4.72
C VAL A 33 7.55 11.68 4.14
N PRO A 34 8.28 12.46 4.96
CA PRO A 34 9.35 13.31 4.47
C PRO A 34 10.53 12.48 3.98
N LYS A 35 11.33 13.07 3.08
CA LYS A 35 12.63 12.53 2.68
C LYS A 35 13.50 12.27 3.92
N GLY A 36 14.10 11.09 4.01
CA GLY A 36 14.83 10.66 5.20
C GLY A 36 15.91 9.61 4.93
N GLU A 37 16.62 9.28 6.00
CA GLU A 37 17.59 8.19 6.10
C GLU A 37 17.24 7.40 7.38
N PHE A 38 17.28 6.07 7.31
CA PHE A 38 17.06 5.20 8.46
C PHE A 38 17.87 3.92 8.35
N MET A 39 17.98 3.19 9.46
CA MET A 39 18.52 1.84 9.48
C MET A 39 17.38 0.85 9.17
N MET A 40 17.42 0.25 7.99
CA MET A 40 16.45 -0.77 7.54
C MET A 40 16.92 -2.15 7.97
N GLY A 41 16.01 -2.99 8.47
CA GLY A 41 16.36 -4.28 9.06
C GLY A 41 16.95 -4.19 10.46
N SER A 42 17.32 -5.33 11.03
CA SER A 42 17.59 -5.46 12.47
C SER A 42 19.01 -5.94 12.80
N THR A 43 19.51 -5.47 13.96
CA THR A 43 20.72 -5.99 14.63
C THR A 43 20.38 -6.76 15.91
N LYS A 44 19.10 -6.82 16.30
CA LYS A 44 18.65 -7.47 17.54
C LYS A 44 18.70 -9.00 17.36
N ASN A 45 19.08 -9.72 18.42
CA ASN A 45 19.09 -11.20 18.42
C ASN A 45 17.69 -11.85 18.24
N THR A 46 16.62 -11.05 18.26
CA THR A 46 15.24 -11.45 17.96
C THR A 46 14.91 -11.39 16.47
N ALA A 47 15.82 -10.89 15.62
CA ALA A 47 15.66 -10.85 14.17
C ALA A 47 15.66 -12.25 13.55
N GLU A 48 14.70 -12.51 12.67
CA GLU A 48 14.75 -13.63 11.73
C GLU A 48 15.88 -13.37 10.69
N PRO A 49 16.44 -14.41 10.06
CA PRO A 49 17.62 -14.25 9.20
C PRO A 49 17.43 -13.26 8.04
N ASP A 50 16.23 -13.21 7.47
CA ASP A 50 15.83 -12.36 6.35
C ASP A 50 15.58 -10.89 6.74
N GLU A 51 15.52 -10.58 8.04
CA GLU A 51 15.51 -9.21 8.57
C GLU A 51 16.93 -8.58 8.65
N THR A 52 17.98 -9.33 8.27
CA THR A 52 19.39 -8.97 8.45
C THR A 52 20.16 -8.97 7.12
N PRO A 53 21.28 -8.22 6.99
CA PRO A 53 21.82 -7.26 7.95
C PRO A 53 21.02 -5.94 7.99
N ALA A 54 21.08 -5.26 9.13
CA ALA A 54 20.68 -3.87 9.22
C ALA A 54 21.58 -3.00 8.30
N HIS A 55 20.97 -2.12 7.51
CA HIS A 55 21.68 -1.31 6.51
C HIS A 55 21.08 0.10 6.37
N ILE A 56 21.91 1.06 5.96
CA ILE A 56 21.49 2.45 5.78
C ILE A 56 20.67 2.58 4.49
N THR A 57 19.44 3.04 4.63
CA THR A 57 18.50 3.28 3.52
C THR A 57 18.03 4.73 3.50
N LYS A 58 18.04 5.33 2.31
CA LYS A 58 17.65 6.70 1.99
C LYS A 58 16.42 6.70 1.11
N LEU A 59 15.37 7.39 1.55
CA LEU A 59 14.13 7.54 0.79
C LEU A 59 13.91 9.00 0.43
N ASP A 60 13.56 9.27 -0.84
CA ASP A 60 12.94 10.55 -1.21
C ASP A 60 11.51 10.63 -0.62
N ALA A 61 10.89 11.81 -0.63
CA ALA A 61 9.58 12.00 0.01
C ALA A 61 8.44 11.34 -0.80
N PHE A 62 7.49 10.72 -0.09
CA PHE A 62 6.30 10.06 -0.66
C PHE A 62 5.09 10.28 0.25
N TYR A 63 3.89 10.02 -0.29
CA TYR A 63 2.67 9.89 0.49
C TYR A 63 2.38 8.40 0.73
N LEU A 64 1.96 8.04 1.93
CA LEU A 64 1.39 6.72 2.24
C LEU A 64 -0.05 6.88 2.72
N ASP A 65 -0.95 5.97 2.36
CA ASP A 65 -2.28 5.90 2.97
C ASP A 65 -2.16 5.74 4.49
N LYS A 66 -2.90 6.58 5.23
CA LYS A 66 -2.90 6.65 6.70
C LYS A 66 -3.38 5.36 7.36
N PHE A 67 -4.21 4.63 6.64
CA PHE A 67 -4.89 3.39 7.00
C PHE A 67 -4.73 2.39 5.85
N GLU A 68 -5.01 1.12 6.08
CA GLU A 68 -5.24 0.15 5.01
C GLU A 68 -6.41 0.56 4.13
N VAL A 69 -6.45 0.06 2.89
CA VAL A 69 -7.61 0.25 2.01
C VAL A 69 -8.83 -0.43 2.64
N THR A 70 -9.87 0.35 2.88
CA THR A 70 -11.10 -0.14 3.52
C THR A 70 -12.05 -0.79 2.52
N ASN A 71 -12.94 -1.65 2.99
CA ASN A 71 -13.97 -2.27 2.13
C ASN A 71 -14.84 -1.24 1.42
N ALA A 72 -15.17 -0.09 2.04
CA ALA A 72 -15.95 0.97 1.39
C ALA A 72 -15.22 1.57 0.17
N GLN A 73 -13.90 1.72 0.26
CA GLN A 73 -13.08 2.23 -0.84
C GLN A 73 -12.90 1.17 -1.92
N TYR A 74 -12.75 -0.10 -1.52
CA TYR A 74 -12.65 -1.22 -2.45
C TYR A 74 -13.98 -1.47 -3.19
N ASP A 75 -15.14 -1.29 -2.55
CA ASP A 75 -16.46 -1.40 -3.19
C ASP A 75 -16.66 -0.31 -4.27
N LEU A 76 -16.12 0.90 -4.06
CA LEU A 76 -16.08 1.94 -5.10
C LEU A 76 -15.28 1.45 -6.32
N PHE A 77 -14.07 0.90 -6.11
CA PHE A 77 -13.27 0.28 -7.18
C PHE A 77 -14.03 -0.84 -7.91
N LEU A 78 -14.67 -1.75 -7.19
CA LEU A 78 -15.50 -2.81 -7.77
C LEU A 78 -16.64 -2.23 -8.63
N SER A 79 -17.33 -1.21 -8.13
CA SER A 79 -18.49 -0.60 -8.79
C SER A 79 -18.14 0.14 -10.09
N GLU A 80 -16.96 0.76 -10.15
CA GLU A 80 -16.53 1.50 -11.34
C GLU A 80 -15.84 0.63 -12.40
N THR A 81 -15.22 -0.49 -12.00
CA THR A 81 -14.37 -1.30 -12.90
C THR A 81 -14.98 -2.64 -13.29
N GLY A 82 -16.00 -3.10 -12.58
CA GLY A 82 -16.52 -4.47 -12.74
C GLY A 82 -15.54 -5.55 -12.26
N HIS A 83 -14.49 -5.20 -11.52
CA HIS A 83 -13.53 -6.17 -10.98
C HIS A 83 -14.23 -7.19 -10.06
N SER A 84 -13.63 -8.37 -9.92
CA SER A 84 -14.23 -9.46 -9.13
C SER A 84 -14.11 -9.21 -7.62
N ARG A 85 -15.16 -9.60 -6.88
CA ARG A 85 -15.17 -9.53 -5.41
C ARG A 85 -14.12 -10.46 -4.81
N PRO A 86 -13.36 -10.03 -3.78
CA PRO A 86 -12.40 -10.86 -3.05
C PRO A 86 -13.06 -12.10 -2.41
N ARG A 87 -12.27 -13.14 -2.18
CA ARG A 87 -12.75 -14.45 -1.70
C ARG A 87 -13.63 -14.40 -0.43
N PHE A 88 -13.37 -13.45 0.46
CA PHE A 88 -14.04 -13.34 1.77
C PHE A 88 -15.08 -12.20 1.84
N TRP A 89 -15.45 -11.61 0.70
CA TRP A 89 -16.37 -10.47 0.62
C TRP A 89 -17.76 -10.73 1.24
N ASN A 90 -18.20 -11.98 1.34
CA ASN A 90 -19.49 -12.33 1.94
C ASN A 90 -19.41 -12.63 3.46
N ASP A 91 -18.25 -12.47 4.10
CA ASP A 91 -18.09 -12.62 5.55
C ASP A 91 -18.37 -11.28 6.26
N PRO A 92 -19.47 -11.15 7.03
CA PRO A 92 -19.89 -9.88 7.62
C PRO A 92 -18.96 -9.38 8.75
N HIS A 93 -18.01 -10.20 9.21
CA HIS A 93 -16.98 -9.79 10.16
C HIS A 93 -15.70 -9.30 9.48
N LEU A 94 -15.61 -9.40 8.15
CA LEU A 94 -14.45 -8.96 7.35
C LEU A 94 -14.81 -7.89 6.34
N ASN A 95 -16.04 -7.89 5.82
CA ASN A 95 -16.54 -6.92 4.84
C ASN A 95 -17.41 -5.81 5.48
N GLN A 96 -16.98 -5.26 6.61
CA GLN A 96 -17.59 -4.04 7.15
C GLN A 96 -16.96 -2.79 6.51
N PRO A 97 -17.74 -1.73 6.21
CA PRO A 97 -17.26 -0.59 5.39
C PRO A 97 -15.93 0.03 5.84
N ASN A 98 -15.70 0.16 7.15
CA ASN A 98 -14.51 0.79 7.73
C ASN A 98 -13.42 -0.21 8.16
N HIS A 99 -13.58 -1.51 7.88
CA HIS A 99 -12.54 -2.52 8.09
C HIS A 99 -11.61 -2.57 6.87
N PRO A 100 -10.34 -3.01 7.02
CA PRO A 100 -9.46 -3.28 5.89
C PRO A 100 -10.08 -4.33 4.97
N VAL A 101 -9.94 -4.14 3.65
CA VAL A 101 -10.25 -5.19 2.68
C VAL A 101 -9.24 -6.32 2.81
N VAL A 102 -9.71 -7.56 2.87
CA VAL A 102 -8.87 -8.76 2.96
C VAL A 102 -9.27 -9.85 1.97
N GLY A 103 -8.34 -10.77 1.68
CA GLY A 103 -8.54 -11.80 0.67
C GLY A 103 -8.19 -11.38 -0.74
N VAL A 104 -7.44 -10.29 -0.88
CA VAL A 104 -6.97 -9.72 -2.14
C VAL A 104 -5.57 -10.25 -2.49
N SER A 105 -5.38 -10.64 -3.75
CA SER A 105 -4.05 -11.00 -4.27
C SER A 105 -3.16 -9.76 -4.45
N PHE A 106 -1.88 -9.96 -4.76
CA PHE A 106 -0.99 -8.86 -5.12
C PHE A 106 -1.47 -8.15 -6.41
N GLU A 107 -2.02 -8.90 -7.37
CA GLU A 107 -2.60 -8.34 -8.59
C GLU A 107 -3.88 -7.54 -8.31
N ASP A 108 -4.74 -7.99 -7.39
CA ASP A 108 -5.92 -7.24 -6.94
C ASP A 108 -5.51 -5.89 -6.32
N ALA A 109 -4.58 -5.94 -5.37
CA ALA A 109 -4.03 -4.76 -4.68
C ALA A 109 -3.36 -3.79 -5.66
N SER A 110 -2.60 -4.31 -6.64
CA SER A 110 -1.98 -3.53 -7.70
C SER A 110 -2.99 -2.91 -8.66
N ARG A 111 -4.07 -3.62 -9.01
CA ARG A 111 -5.16 -3.11 -9.87
C ARG A 111 -5.92 -1.97 -9.18
N TYR A 112 -6.28 -2.14 -7.91
CA TYR A 112 -6.85 -1.06 -7.11
C TYR A 112 -5.91 0.15 -7.08
N ALA A 113 -4.63 -0.05 -6.75
CA ALA A 113 -3.67 1.05 -6.63
C ALA A 113 -3.54 1.84 -7.95
N ASN A 114 -3.46 1.13 -9.08
CA ASN A 114 -3.40 1.75 -10.41
C ASN A 114 -4.71 2.51 -10.76
N TRP A 115 -5.89 1.91 -10.52
CA TRP A 115 -7.18 2.59 -10.70
C TRP A 115 -7.31 3.84 -9.82
N ALA A 116 -6.76 3.79 -8.61
CA ALA A 116 -6.69 4.92 -7.69
C ALA A 116 -5.67 5.99 -8.12
N GLY A 117 -4.87 5.80 -9.18
CA GLY A 117 -3.79 6.71 -9.57
C GLY A 117 -2.57 6.69 -8.65
N LYS A 118 -2.46 5.64 -7.81
CA LYS A 118 -1.44 5.39 -6.79
C LYS A 118 -0.54 4.22 -7.23
N ARG A 119 0.21 3.66 -6.28
CA ARG A 119 0.97 2.40 -6.38
C ARG A 119 0.97 1.70 -5.02
N LEU A 120 1.52 0.49 -4.94
CA LEU A 120 1.92 -0.09 -3.65
C LEU A 120 3.20 0.61 -3.13
N PRO A 121 3.41 0.71 -1.80
CA PRO A 121 4.70 1.13 -1.24
C PRO A 121 5.79 0.11 -1.57
N THR A 122 7.05 0.52 -1.53
CA THR A 122 8.16 -0.44 -1.43
C THR A 122 8.28 -0.97 0.01
N GLU A 123 8.95 -2.11 0.21
CA GLU A 123 9.25 -2.67 1.55
C GLU A 123 9.96 -1.64 2.43
N ALA A 124 10.88 -0.88 1.84
CA ALA A 124 11.64 0.17 2.53
C ALA A 124 10.78 1.39 2.90
N GLU A 125 9.92 1.85 1.99
CA GLU A 125 8.94 2.90 2.28
C GLU A 125 7.99 2.50 3.40
N TRP A 126 7.54 1.25 3.39
CA TRP A 126 6.70 0.69 4.43
C TRP A 126 7.44 0.64 5.78
N GLU A 127 8.66 0.08 5.82
CA GLU A 127 9.43 -0.02 7.09
C GLU A 127 9.74 1.36 7.65
N PHE A 128 10.16 2.31 6.81
CA PHE A 128 10.42 3.68 7.25
C PHE A 128 9.15 4.34 7.81
N SER A 129 8.00 4.13 7.16
CA SER A 129 6.72 4.70 7.60
C SER A 129 6.25 4.19 8.96
N ALA A 130 6.60 2.94 9.30
CA ALA A 130 6.36 2.33 10.60
C ALA A 130 7.38 2.78 11.64
N ARG A 131 8.67 2.64 11.32
CA ARG A 131 9.79 2.69 12.26
C ARG A 131 10.37 4.09 12.47
N GLY A 132 10.31 4.94 11.46
CA GLY A 132 10.93 6.24 11.46
C GLY A 132 12.45 6.20 11.56
N THR A 133 13.01 7.20 12.24
CA THR A 133 14.46 7.37 12.42
C THR A 133 14.99 6.79 13.74
N ASN A 134 14.11 6.28 14.61
CA ASN A 134 14.45 5.93 15.99
C ASN A 134 14.75 4.44 16.20
N GLU A 135 14.83 3.66 15.11
CA GLU A 135 15.11 2.21 15.10
C GLU A 135 14.12 1.31 15.88
N ASN A 136 13.00 1.86 16.37
CA ASN A 136 11.95 1.19 17.15
C ASN A 136 11.59 -0.23 16.65
N GLU A 137 11.29 -1.15 17.58
CA GLU A 137 10.80 -2.50 17.25
C GLU A 137 9.34 -2.53 16.75
N TYR A 138 8.49 -1.59 17.18
CA TYR A 138 7.09 -1.40 16.78
C TYR A 138 6.83 0.07 16.39
N PRO A 139 5.70 0.42 15.74
CA PRO A 139 5.48 1.80 15.28
C PRO A 139 5.53 2.86 16.40
N TRP A 140 5.12 2.47 17.61
CA TRP A 140 5.02 3.33 18.79
C TRP A 140 6.23 3.28 19.74
N GLY A 141 7.17 2.34 19.57
CA GLY A 141 8.31 2.16 20.48
C GLY A 141 8.96 0.77 20.41
N ASP A 142 9.86 0.47 21.35
CA ASP A 142 10.54 -0.84 21.43
C ASP A 142 9.76 -1.93 22.17
N GLU A 143 8.79 -1.55 23.02
CA GLU A 143 7.97 -2.50 23.80
C GLU A 143 6.56 -2.59 23.20
N PHE A 144 6.00 -3.80 23.11
CA PHE A 144 4.69 -4.04 22.48
C PHE A 144 3.49 -3.67 23.35
N GLU A 145 3.65 -3.78 24.68
CA GLU A 145 2.63 -3.88 25.74
C GLU A 145 1.15 -3.69 25.36
N ALA A 146 0.40 -4.80 25.27
CA ALA A 146 -1.06 -4.80 25.14
C ALA A 146 -1.77 -5.33 26.40
N LYS A 147 -2.75 -4.58 26.92
CA LYS A 147 -3.61 -4.83 28.08
C LYS A 147 -4.95 -4.12 27.95
N ILE A 148 -6.05 -4.84 28.18
CA ILE A 148 -7.44 -4.37 28.15
C ILE A 148 -8.02 -4.42 29.57
N SER A 149 -8.84 -3.43 29.95
CA SER A 149 -9.16 -3.13 31.36
C SER A 149 -7.93 -2.89 32.27
N GLY A 150 -6.77 -2.54 31.68
CA GLY A 150 -5.50 -2.19 32.32
C GLY A 150 -5.14 -0.68 32.37
N GLU A 151 -4.96 0.07 31.27
CA GLU A 151 -5.06 -0.24 29.82
C GLU A 151 -3.87 0.34 29.02
N ILE A 152 -3.38 -0.42 28.02
CA ILE A 152 -2.60 0.06 26.87
C ILE A 152 -2.94 -0.90 25.72
N ASN A 153 -3.44 -0.46 24.56
CA ASN A 153 -3.66 -1.40 23.45
C ASN A 153 -3.26 -0.78 22.10
N HIS A 154 -2.09 -1.20 21.61
CA HIS A 154 -1.47 -0.62 20.43
C HIS A 154 -1.86 -1.28 19.09
N ALA A 155 -2.40 -2.50 19.08
CA ALA A 155 -2.64 -3.22 17.83
C ALA A 155 -3.66 -4.37 17.97
N ASN A 156 -4.35 -4.68 16.86
CA ASN A 156 -5.14 -5.90 16.69
C ASN A 156 -4.23 -7.10 16.38
N VAL A 157 -4.08 -8.04 17.32
CA VAL A 157 -3.13 -9.16 17.21
C VAL A 157 -3.63 -10.43 17.88
N ALA A 158 -3.14 -11.59 17.43
CA ALA A 158 -3.57 -12.88 17.98
C ALA A 158 -3.20 -13.05 19.45
N GLY A 159 -4.16 -13.53 20.24
CA GLY A 159 -4.00 -13.76 21.67
C GLY A 159 -4.10 -12.50 22.53
N ASN A 160 -4.36 -11.34 21.93
CA ASN A 160 -4.77 -10.13 22.64
C ASN A 160 -6.27 -10.18 22.97
N THR A 161 -6.70 -9.35 23.91
CA THR A 161 -8.12 -9.17 24.26
C THR A 161 -8.67 -7.87 23.68
N ASP A 162 -8.14 -7.45 22.52
CA ASP A 162 -8.35 -6.14 21.88
C ASP A 162 -9.81 -5.80 21.51
N GLY A 163 -10.71 -6.79 21.57
CA GLY A 163 -12.13 -6.65 21.27
C GLY A 163 -12.53 -7.13 19.87
N PHE A 164 -11.60 -7.66 19.08
CA PHE A 164 -11.86 -8.04 17.69
C PHE A 164 -11.46 -9.50 17.39
N ASP A 165 -12.46 -10.35 17.09
CA ASP A 165 -12.21 -11.75 16.69
C ASP A 165 -11.55 -11.89 15.30
N LYS A 166 -11.52 -10.80 14.51
CA LYS A 166 -10.97 -10.72 13.15
C LYS A 166 -10.36 -9.33 12.92
N THR A 167 -10.51 -8.74 11.74
CA THR A 167 -10.10 -7.34 11.48
C THR A 167 -10.85 -6.37 12.37
N ALA A 168 -10.21 -5.27 12.72
CA ALA A 168 -10.79 -4.13 13.42
C ALA A 168 -11.11 -3.02 12.39
N PRO A 169 -11.99 -2.06 12.72
CA PRO A 169 -12.09 -0.81 11.97
C PRO A 169 -10.71 -0.13 11.93
N VAL A 170 -10.32 0.41 10.79
CA VAL A 170 -9.05 1.12 10.67
C VAL A 170 -9.01 2.33 11.63
N GLY A 171 -7.86 2.56 12.24
CA GLY A 171 -7.62 3.61 13.22
C GLY A 171 -8.08 3.28 14.65
N SER A 172 -8.51 2.05 14.94
CA SER A 172 -9.03 1.66 16.27
C SER A 172 -7.99 1.72 17.40
N PHE A 173 -6.69 1.76 17.08
CA PHE A 173 -5.59 1.74 18.07
C PHE A 173 -4.83 3.08 18.08
N PRO A 174 -5.34 4.13 18.74
CA PRO A 174 -4.74 5.46 18.73
C PRO A 174 -3.40 5.55 19.49
N THR A 175 -3.02 4.53 20.27
CA THR A 175 -1.68 4.43 20.84
C THR A 175 -0.70 3.73 19.90
N GLY A 176 -1.16 3.05 18.85
CA GLY A 176 -0.36 2.29 17.90
C GLY A 176 0.21 3.07 16.71
N ILE A 177 0.08 4.40 16.74
CA ILE A 177 0.38 5.28 15.59
C ILE A 177 1.90 5.45 15.44
N SER A 178 2.41 5.39 14.21
CA SER A 178 3.82 5.68 13.92
C SER A 178 4.18 7.15 14.12
N GLN A 179 5.48 7.47 14.18
CA GLN A 179 5.95 8.85 14.32
C GLN A 179 5.49 9.81 13.21
N PHE A 180 4.97 9.30 12.08
CA PHE A 180 4.45 10.10 10.97
C PHE A 180 2.93 10.31 11.01
N GLY A 181 2.21 9.66 11.95
CA GLY A 181 0.75 9.74 12.05
C GLY A 181 0.01 8.64 11.28
N ILE A 182 0.68 7.55 10.94
CA ILE A 182 0.13 6.43 10.17
C ILE A 182 -0.29 5.32 11.14
N HIS A 183 -1.48 4.78 10.95
CA HIS A 183 -2.10 3.80 11.84
C HIS A 183 -1.94 2.37 11.32
N ASP A 184 -2.12 1.41 12.23
CA ASP A 184 -2.33 -0.02 11.95
C ASP A 184 -1.18 -0.70 11.17
N LEU A 185 0.02 -0.11 11.19
CA LEU A 185 1.24 -0.69 10.61
C LEU A 185 1.78 -1.90 11.41
N ALA A 186 1.13 -2.29 12.50
CA ALA A 186 1.40 -3.54 13.20
C ALA A 186 0.07 -4.20 13.55
N GLY A 187 -0.09 -5.47 13.16
CA GLY A 187 -1.34 -6.20 13.34
C GLY A 187 -2.39 -5.88 12.29
N ASN A 188 -3.67 -6.04 12.65
CA ASN A 188 -4.84 -5.88 11.78
C ASN A 188 -4.77 -6.69 10.46
N ALA A 189 -4.21 -6.17 9.37
CA ALA A 189 -4.03 -6.89 8.11
C ALA A 189 -2.56 -6.92 7.64
N LEU A 190 -2.13 -8.05 7.09
CA LEU A 190 -0.85 -8.17 6.38
C LEU A 190 -0.92 -7.34 5.10
N GLU A 191 0.10 -6.56 4.81
CA GLU A 191 0.05 -5.60 3.70
C GLU A 191 1.00 -5.95 2.56
N TRP A 192 0.46 -6.03 1.33
CA TRP A 192 1.27 -6.15 0.12
C TRP A 192 2.13 -4.89 -0.12
N VAL A 193 3.41 -5.11 -0.42
CA VAL A 193 4.35 -4.09 -0.93
C VAL A 193 4.86 -4.51 -2.31
N SER A 194 5.46 -3.58 -3.09
CA SER A 194 5.82 -3.84 -4.50
C SER A 194 6.93 -4.88 -4.68
N ASP A 195 7.80 -5.04 -3.70
CA ASP A 195 9.01 -5.85 -3.74
C ASP A 195 8.76 -7.36 -3.97
N TRP A 196 9.60 -7.97 -4.80
CA TRP A 196 9.82 -9.41 -4.75
C TRP A 196 10.59 -9.77 -3.47
N TYR A 197 10.14 -10.82 -2.79
CA TYR A 197 10.87 -11.35 -1.64
C TYR A 197 12.18 -11.98 -2.08
N ASP A 198 13.25 -11.64 -1.36
CA ASP A 198 14.53 -12.33 -1.38
C ASP A 198 15.13 -12.20 0.03
N GLU A 199 15.46 -13.34 0.63
CA GLU A 199 16.05 -13.45 1.97
C GLU A 199 17.42 -12.77 2.06
N ASN A 200 18.15 -12.69 0.93
CA ASN A 200 19.50 -12.13 0.85
C ASN A 200 19.53 -10.68 0.35
N TYR A 201 18.37 -10.06 0.05
CA TYR A 201 18.30 -8.72 -0.56
C TYR A 201 19.02 -7.66 0.28
N TYR A 202 18.84 -7.70 1.61
CA TYR A 202 19.37 -6.69 2.53
C TYR A 202 20.91 -6.59 2.47
N ALA A 203 21.61 -7.69 2.19
CA ALA A 203 23.07 -7.72 2.06
C ALA A 203 23.59 -6.97 0.81
N ASN A 204 22.74 -6.74 -0.20
CA ASN A 204 23.09 -6.10 -1.47
C ASN A 204 22.15 -4.92 -1.83
N SER A 205 21.36 -4.46 -0.86
CA SER A 205 20.32 -3.44 -1.02
C SER A 205 20.94 -2.09 -1.45
N PRO A 206 20.43 -1.43 -2.51
CA PRO A 206 20.93 -0.13 -2.91
C PRO A 206 20.49 0.96 -1.92
N ILE A 207 21.44 1.78 -1.46
CA ILE A 207 21.20 2.78 -0.40
C ILE A 207 20.05 3.74 -0.71
N LYS A 208 19.79 4.11 -1.98
CA LYS A 208 18.76 5.10 -2.34
C LYS A 208 17.54 4.45 -2.99
N ASN A 209 16.36 4.67 -2.40
CA ASN A 209 15.05 4.18 -2.87
C ASN A 209 15.09 2.69 -3.27
N PRO A 210 15.53 1.77 -2.38
CA PRO A 210 15.55 0.35 -2.69
C PRO A 210 14.15 -0.18 -2.99
N GLU A 211 14.10 -1.02 -4.01
CA GLU A 211 12.91 -1.73 -4.49
C GLU A 211 13.37 -2.98 -5.24
N ASN A 212 13.03 -4.18 -4.76
CA ASN A 212 13.41 -5.43 -5.40
C ASN A 212 12.48 -5.78 -6.57
N LYS A 213 12.84 -5.34 -7.77
CA LYS A 213 12.11 -5.65 -9.01
C LYS A 213 12.48 -6.98 -9.65
N ASN A 214 13.59 -7.58 -9.24
CA ASN A 214 14.18 -8.74 -9.91
C ASN A 214 14.27 -9.92 -8.92
N PRO A 215 13.32 -10.88 -8.96
CA PRO A 215 13.33 -12.01 -8.04
C PRO A 215 14.55 -12.89 -8.34
N SER A 216 15.42 -13.09 -7.36
CA SER A 216 16.48 -14.11 -7.44
C SER A 216 15.89 -15.53 -7.34
N ASN A 217 14.73 -15.65 -6.70
CA ASN A 217 13.88 -16.83 -6.62
C ASN A 217 12.40 -16.41 -6.67
N PHE A 218 11.52 -17.24 -7.22
CA PHE A 218 10.09 -16.94 -7.34
C PHE A 218 9.30 -17.30 -6.06
N LEU A 219 9.86 -17.02 -4.87
CA LEU A 219 9.23 -17.40 -3.59
C LEU A 219 7.97 -16.57 -3.28
N GLY A 220 7.88 -15.33 -3.76
CA GLY A 220 6.67 -14.52 -3.63
C GLY A 220 6.93 -13.01 -3.58
N ARG A 221 5.86 -12.25 -3.35
CA ARG A 221 5.91 -10.82 -3.03
C ARG A 221 6.02 -10.65 -1.52
N VAL A 222 6.67 -9.55 -1.12
CA VAL A 222 6.79 -9.21 0.31
C VAL A 222 5.42 -8.80 0.88
N LEU A 223 5.19 -9.23 2.12
CA LEU A 223 4.08 -8.85 2.98
C LEU A 223 4.63 -8.28 4.30
N ARG A 224 4.00 -7.23 4.84
CA ARG A 224 4.46 -6.48 6.03
C ARG A 224 3.37 -6.32 7.11
N GLY A 225 3.74 -5.84 8.28
CA GLY A 225 2.83 -5.50 9.41
C GLY A 225 2.34 -6.66 10.28
N GLY A 226 2.26 -7.86 9.73
CA GLY A 226 1.57 -8.97 10.40
C GLY A 226 0.05 -8.76 10.35
N SER A 227 -0.74 -9.41 11.22
CA SER A 227 -2.22 -9.32 11.15
C SER A 227 -2.88 -9.70 12.46
N TRP A 228 -4.21 -9.62 12.52
CA TRP A 228 -5.06 -10.12 13.63
C TRP A 228 -4.81 -11.60 13.98
N LYS A 229 -4.16 -12.38 13.12
CA LYS A 229 -3.73 -13.77 13.40
C LYS A 229 -2.25 -13.92 13.81
N LYS A 230 -1.45 -12.86 13.81
CA LYS A 230 -0.04 -12.90 14.23
C LYS A 230 0.06 -12.48 15.70
N PRO A 231 0.85 -13.18 16.53
CA PRO A 231 1.09 -12.76 17.90
C PRO A 231 2.10 -11.59 17.96
N PRO A 232 2.19 -10.89 19.11
CA PRO A 232 3.35 -10.17 19.62
C PRO A 232 4.52 -9.86 18.68
N LEU A 233 5.48 -10.76 18.81
CA LEU A 233 6.79 -10.79 18.17
C LEU A 233 6.74 -10.93 16.63
N LYS A 234 5.55 -11.14 16.07
CA LYS A 234 5.30 -11.38 14.64
C LYS A 234 4.60 -10.19 13.95
N VAL A 235 4.51 -9.04 14.63
CA VAL A 235 4.07 -7.74 14.08
C VAL A 235 5.11 -6.61 14.22
N ARG A 236 6.38 -6.96 14.47
CA ARG A 236 7.49 -5.99 14.58
C ARG A 236 7.73 -5.27 13.25
N ASN A 237 8.21 -4.02 13.31
CA ASN A 237 8.49 -3.18 12.15
C ASN A 237 9.34 -3.85 11.08
N THR A 238 10.30 -4.69 11.47
CA THR A 238 11.26 -5.37 10.58
C THR A 238 10.76 -6.72 10.05
N MET A 239 9.70 -7.31 10.64
CA MET A 239 9.20 -8.65 10.28
C MET A 239 8.76 -8.73 8.82
N ARG A 240 9.40 -9.63 8.07
CA ARG A 240 9.09 -9.93 6.68
C ARG A 240 8.18 -11.15 6.58
N TYR A 241 7.35 -11.14 5.55
CA TYR A 241 6.57 -12.30 5.11
C TYR A 241 6.62 -12.37 3.59
N THR A 242 6.31 -13.54 3.03
CA THR A 242 6.20 -13.73 1.59
C THR A 242 5.03 -14.64 1.24
N LEU A 243 4.40 -14.37 0.11
CA LEU A 243 3.40 -15.23 -0.50
C LEU A 243 3.44 -15.07 -2.03
N LEU A 244 3.14 -16.14 -2.76
CA LEU A 244 2.99 -16.06 -4.21
C LEU A 244 1.92 -15.02 -4.58
N PRO A 245 2.16 -14.16 -5.58
CA PRO A 245 1.34 -12.95 -5.80
C PRO A 245 -0.13 -13.28 -6.09
N SER A 246 -0.39 -14.39 -6.77
CA SER A 246 -1.73 -14.88 -7.13
C SER A 246 -2.51 -15.56 -5.99
N LEU A 247 -1.93 -15.68 -4.80
CA LEU A 247 -2.59 -16.25 -3.62
C LEU A 247 -3.05 -15.14 -2.66
N SER A 248 -4.07 -15.44 -1.86
CA SER A 248 -4.55 -14.55 -0.80
C SER A 248 -5.20 -15.36 0.33
N ASP A 249 -5.27 -14.75 1.53
CA ASP A 249 -6.04 -15.27 2.65
C ASP A 249 -6.80 -14.15 3.39
N ASN A 250 -7.64 -14.53 4.37
CA ASN A 250 -8.50 -13.59 5.09
C ASN A 250 -7.80 -12.72 6.14
N THR A 251 -6.47 -12.62 6.05
CA THR A 251 -5.63 -11.73 6.85
C THR A 251 -4.78 -10.80 6.00
N ILE A 252 -4.81 -10.94 4.67
CA ILE A 252 -3.98 -10.17 3.73
C ILE A 252 -4.83 -9.10 3.05
N GLY A 253 -4.44 -7.85 3.26
CA GLY A 253 -4.91 -6.63 2.62
C GLY A 253 -3.72 -5.82 2.07
N PHE A 254 -3.83 -4.50 2.04
CA PHE A 254 -2.79 -3.58 1.57
C PHE A 254 -3.13 -2.12 1.90
N ARG A 255 -2.14 -1.23 1.76
CA ARG A 255 -2.32 0.22 1.67
C ARG A 255 -1.54 0.76 0.46
N CYS A 256 -1.89 1.93 -0.06
CA CYS A 256 -1.20 2.49 -1.23
C CYS A 256 -0.23 3.61 -0.87
N ALA A 257 0.74 3.84 -1.75
CA ALA A 257 1.66 4.96 -1.75
C ALA A 257 1.51 5.82 -3.02
N MET A 258 1.99 7.06 -2.97
CA MET A 258 2.02 7.98 -4.12
C MET A 258 3.28 8.85 -4.06
N THR A 259 3.94 9.05 -5.19
CA THR A 259 5.20 9.81 -5.25
C THR A 259 4.95 11.32 -5.13
N VAL A 260 5.75 12.05 -4.36
CA VAL A 260 5.60 13.52 -4.26
C VAL A 260 5.85 14.18 -5.62
N GLY A 261 4.95 15.08 -6.02
CA GLY A 261 5.04 15.73 -7.34
C GLY A 261 4.52 14.89 -8.50
N GLN A 262 3.95 13.71 -8.24
CA GLN A 262 3.16 12.93 -9.20
C GLN A 262 1.92 13.74 -9.61
N LYS A 263 2.08 14.61 -10.62
CA LYS A 263 0.94 15.07 -11.41
C LYS A 263 0.29 13.85 -12.03
N MET A 264 -1.04 13.84 -12.07
CA MET A 264 -1.81 12.93 -12.93
C MET A 264 -1.43 13.23 -14.39
N SER A 265 -0.39 12.58 -14.91
CA SER A 265 -0.05 12.65 -16.32
C SER A 265 -1.13 11.91 -17.10
N HIS A 266 -1.56 12.48 -18.22
CA HIS A 266 -2.50 11.81 -19.12
C HIS A 266 -1.84 10.58 -19.81
N ASN A 267 -0.53 10.39 -19.61
CA ASN A 267 0.26 9.24 -20.07
C ASN A 267 0.21 8.04 -19.10
N ASN A 268 -0.53 8.13 -17.98
CA ASN A 268 -0.81 7.00 -17.07
C ASN A 268 -2.26 6.50 -17.22
N LEU A 269 -2.92 6.81 -18.33
CA LEU A 269 -4.26 6.31 -18.61
C LEU A 269 -4.17 4.84 -19.05
N PRO A 270 -5.06 3.94 -18.57
CA PRO A 270 -4.86 2.49 -18.63
C PRO A 270 -4.96 1.85 -20.04
N TRP A 271 -5.08 2.66 -21.09
CA TRP A 271 -5.19 2.24 -22.49
C TRP A 271 -3.93 2.49 -23.33
N ASP A 272 -2.93 3.20 -22.80
CA ASP A 272 -1.59 3.31 -23.38
C ASP A 272 -0.75 2.11 -22.89
N LEU A 273 -0.56 1.10 -23.75
CA LEU A 273 0.08 -0.16 -23.38
C LEU A 273 1.60 -0.13 -23.63
N ASN A 274 2.05 0.66 -24.61
CA ASN A 274 3.46 0.85 -24.93
C ASN A 274 4.16 1.82 -23.93
N LYS A 275 3.39 2.72 -23.29
CA LYS A 275 3.79 3.73 -22.29
C LYS A 275 4.78 4.78 -22.79
N ASP A 276 4.85 5.01 -24.10
CA ASP A 276 5.68 6.06 -24.68
C ASP A 276 4.97 7.43 -24.75
N GLY A 277 3.64 7.45 -24.48
CA GLY A 277 2.81 8.65 -24.53
C GLY A 277 2.22 8.95 -25.91
N VAL A 278 2.34 8.02 -26.86
CA VAL A 278 1.74 8.07 -28.20
C VAL A 278 0.81 6.87 -28.34
N VAL A 279 -0.50 7.14 -28.37
CA VAL A 279 -1.50 6.10 -28.69
C VAL A 279 -1.31 5.69 -30.15
N ASP A 280 -0.90 4.44 -30.35
CA ASP A 280 -0.70 3.87 -31.69
C ASP A 280 -1.87 2.95 -32.10
N ILE A 281 -1.81 2.44 -33.34
CA ILE A 281 -2.89 1.60 -33.90
C ILE A 281 -3.01 0.24 -33.20
N LEU A 282 -1.92 -0.27 -32.60
CA LEU A 282 -1.88 -1.52 -31.86
C LEU A 282 -2.53 -1.36 -30.48
N ASP A 283 -2.32 -0.23 -29.80
CA ASP A 283 -3.01 0.10 -28.55
C ASP A 283 -4.53 0.08 -28.75
N LEU A 284 -5.02 0.79 -29.78
CA LEU A 284 -6.45 0.88 -30.10
C LEU A 284 -7.08 -0.49 -30.44
N VAL A 285 -6.35 -1.35 -31.17
CA VAL A 285 -6.79 -2.71 -31.50
C VAL A 285 -6.93 -3.57 -30.23
N ILE A 286 -6.02 -3.45 -29.27
CA ILE A 286 -6.07 -4.22 -28.01
C ILE A 286 -7.20 -3.70 -27.11
N VAL A 287 -7.41 -2.39 -27.05
CA VAL A 287 -8.52 -1.76 -26.31
C VAL A 287 -9.88 -2.20 -26.87
N SER A 288 -10.10 -2.12 -28.19
CA SER A 288 -11.34 -2.58 -28.84
C SER A 288 -11.66 -4.04 -28.51
N LYS A 289 -10.64 -4.90 -28.55
CA LYS A 289 -10.76 -6.32 -28.22
C LYS A 289 -11.05 -6.60 -26.73
N HIS A 290 -10.69 -5.69 -25.83
CA HIS A 290 -10.93 -5.82 -24.39
C HIS A 290 -12.38 -5.48 -23.98
N PHE A 291 -13.05 -4.60 -24.74
CA PHE A 291 -14.39 -4.10 -24.42
C PHE A 291 -15.55 -4.88 -25.10
N GLU A 292 -15.27 -5.96 -25.82
CA GLU A 292 -16.27 -6.77 -26.56
C GLU A 292 -17.24 -5.90 -27.40
N MET A 293 -16.71 -4.88 -28.08
CA MET A 293 -17.49 -3.98 -28.96
C MET A 293 -17.89 -4.69 -30.27
N ILE A 294 -18.81 -5.65 -30.17
CA ILE A 294 -19.19 -6.57 -31.26
C ILE A 294 -20.32 -6.00 -32.15
N ASN A 295 -20.92 -4.85 -31.81
CA ASN A 295 -22.03 -4.27 -32.58
C ASN A 295 -22.00 -2.73 -32.63
N ALA A 296 -21.16 -2.16 -33.50
CA ALA A 296 -21.34 -0.79 -33.99
C ALA A 296 -22.37 -0.79 -35.14
N PRO A 297 -23.43 0.06 -35.16
CA PRO A 297 -24.55 -0.11 -36.10
C PRO A 297 -24.26 0.06 -37.60
N ASN A 298 -23.03 0.34 -38.04
CA ASN A 298 -22.64 0.47 -39.46
C ASN A 298 -21.20 0.00 -39.78
N GLY A 299 -20.54 -0.76 -38.90
CA GLY A 299 -19.21 -1.35 -39.13
C GLY A 299 -19.21 -2.83 -38.73
N ASP A 300 -18.85 -3.72 -39.65
CA ASP A 300 -18.87 -5.18 -39.43
C ASP A 300 -17.50 -5.66 -38.95
N VAL A 301 -17.44 -6.26 -37.76
CA VAL A 301 -16.27 -7.03 -37.32
C VAL A 301 -16.24 -8.31 -38.16
N ASN A 302 -15.58 -8.23 -39.32
CA ASN A 302 -15.48 -9.35 -40.23
C ASN A 302 -14.87 -10.58 -39.52
N LYS A 303 -15.33 -11.78 -39.92
CA LYS A 303 -15.05 -13.05 -39.21
C LYS A 303 -13.57 -13.46 -39.18
N ASP A 304 -12.76 -12.71 -39.90
CA ASP A 304 -11.31 -12.78 -40.07
C ASP A 304 -10.53 -11.88 -39.09
N GLY A 305 -11.21 -11.02 -38.31
CA GLY A 305 -10.63 -10.33 -37.15
C GLY A 305 -9.72 -9.16 -37.50
N ILE A 306 -10.03 -8.45 -38.59
CA ILE A 306 -9.30 -7.26 -39.04
C ILE A 306 -10.09 -6.01 -38.62
N VAL A 307 -9.51 -5.22 -37.72
CA VAL A 307 -10.03 -3.90 -37.35
C VAL A 307 -9.79 -2.92 -38.51
N ASP A 308 -10.83 -2.21 -38.93
CA ASP A 308 -10.74 -1.23 -40.01
C ASP A 308 -10.56 0.22 -39.50
N ILE A 309 -10.39 1.17 -40.43
CA ILE A 309 -10.12 2.57 -40.07
C ILE A 309 -11.36 3.32 -39.57
N LEU A 310 -12.57 2.80 -39.80
CA LEU A 310 -13.83 3.35 -39.30
C LEU A 310 -14.07 2.90 -37.86
N ASP A 311 -13.75 1.64 -37.51
CA ASP A 311 -13.76 1.15 -36.12
C ASP A 311 -12.91 2.06 -35.19
N LEU A 312 -11.72 2.42 -35.66
CA LEU A 312 -10.78 3.30 -34.95
C LEU A 312 -11.31 4.74 -34.81
N VAL A 313 -12.09 5.21 -35.78
CA VAL A 313 -12.74 6.53 -35.75
C VAL A 313 -13.92 6.54 -34.77
N ASP A 314 -14.72 5.48 -34.70
CA ASP A 314 -15.82 5.38 -33.74
C ASP A 314 -15.31 5.25 -32.29
N VAL A 315 -14.22 4.52 -32.05
CA VAL A 315 -13.50 4.52 -30.76
C VAL A 315 -13.00 5.92 -30.41
N ALA A 316 -12.36 6.62 -31.35
CA ALA A 316 -11.85 7.97 -31.13
C ALA A 316 -12.98 8.98 -30.84
N ASN A 317 -14.12 8.88 -31.52
CA ASN A 317 -15.30 9.72 -31.30
C ASN A 317 -15.95 9.43 -29.93
N HIS A 318 -16.07 8.16 -29.53
CA HIS A 318 -16.62 7.77 -28.22
C HIS A 318 -15.83 8.40 -27.06
N PHE A 319 -14.51 8.48 -27.17
CA PHE A 319 -13.68 9.17 -26.18
C PHE A 319 -13.65 10.70 -26.37
N GLY A 320 -13.74 11.20 -27.60
CA GLY A 320 -13.85 12.63 -27.90
C GLY A 320 -15.06 13.30 -27.26
N ASP A 321 -16.20 12.59 -27.20
CA ASP A 321 -17.44 13.06 -26.56
C ASP A 321 -17.41 12.97 -25.02
N GLN A 322 -16.44 12.25 -24.42
CA GLN A 322 -16.27 12.19 -22.96
C GLN A 322 -15.22 13.16 -22.40
N ILE A 323 -14.47 13.85 -23.28
CA ILE A 323 -13.35 14.73 -22.91
C ILE A 323 -13.71 16.23 -23.09
N ASN A 324 -14.89 16.54 -23.66
CA ASN A 324 -15.42 17.90 -23.84
C ASN A 324 -16.57 18.22 -22.86
#